data_AF-U7QA83-F1
#
_entry.id   AF-U7QA83-F1
#
_cell.length_a   1.000
_cell.length_b   1.000
_cell.length_c   1.000
_cell.angle_alpha   90.00
_cell.angle_beta   90.00
_cell.angle_gamma   90.00
#
_symmetry.space_group_name_H-M   'P 1'
#
loop_
_entity.id
_entity.type
_entity.pdbx_description
1 polymer ?
#
loop_
_entity_poly.entity_id
_entity_poly.type
_entity_poly.pdbx_seq_one_letter_code
_entity_poly.pdbx_strand_id
1 'polypeptide(L)' 'MHEEKANQQAELGDILFTLVNLARWSELDPEAALQGTNQRFIQRFSLLEQACDRPLSDYTLEELEALWQTAKAQLAK' A
#
# COMPACT_ATOMS: atom_id res chain seq x y z
N MET A 1 5.79 22.24 -19.33
CA MET A 1 6.24 22.65 -17.98
C MET A 1 6.80 21.42 -17.30
N HIS A 2 8.11 21.28 -17.24
CA HIS A 2 8.72 20.32 -16.31
C HIS A 2 8.89 21.08 -15.01
N GLU A 3 8.02 20.83 -14.05
CA GLU A 3 8.37 21.17 -12.68
C GLU A 3 9.64 20.40 -12.33
N GLU A 4 10.63 21.12 -11.80
CA GLU A 4 11.84 20.52 -11.29
C GLU A 4 11.46 19.51 -10.21
N LYS A 5 12.13 18.35 -10.13
CA LYS A 5 11.78 17.27 -9.19
C LYS A 5 11.60 17.77 -7.74
N ALA A 6 12.32 18.82 -7.36
CA ALA A 6 12.18 19.48 -6.07
C ALA A 6 10.77 20.04 -5.85
N ASN A 7 10.16 20.67 -6.86
CA ASN A 7 8.80 21.18 -6.78
C ASN A 7 7.78 20.03 -6.68
N GLN A 8 7.93 18.98 -7.48
CA GLN A 8 7.06 17.79 -7.39
C GLN A 8 7.12 17.14 -5.99
N GLN A 9 8.31 17.10 -5.39
CA GLN A 9 8.51 16.60 -4.04
C GLN A 9 7.83 17.49 -2.99
N ALA A 10 7.88 18.82 -3.17
CA ALA A 10 7.19 19.78 -2.29
C ALA A 10 5.67 19.60 -2.36
N GLU A 11 5.09 19.55 -3.56
CA GLU A 11 3.66 19.33 -3.78
C GLU A 11 3.17 17.99 -3.20
N LEU A 12 3.96 16.91 -3.38
CA LEU A 12 3.67 15.63 -2.73
C LEU A 12 3.67 15.76 -1.19
N GLY A 13 4.60 16.53 -0.64
CA GLY A 13 4.65 16.85 0.79
C GLY A 13 3.39 17.55 1.30
N ASP A 14 2.90 18.55 0.56
CA ASP A 14 1.68 19.28 0.91
C ASP A 14 0.42 18.40 0.86
N ILE A 15 0.35 17.48 -0.10
CA ILE A 15 -0.72 16.46 -0.15
C ILE A 15 -0.67 15.56 1.08
N LEU A 16 0.50 15.00 1.41
CA LEU A 16 0.67 14.13 2.59
C LEU A 16 0.34 14.88 3.89
N PHE A 17 0.79 16.12 4.04
CA PHE A 17 0.48 16.97 5.19
C PHE A 17 -1.02 17.25 5.32
N THR A 18 -1.68 17.54 4.20
CA THR A 18 -3.13 17.73 4.15
C THR A 18 -3.88 16.49 4.60
N LEU A 19 -3.47 15.29 4.15
CA LEU A 19 -4.08 14.02 4.57
C LEU A 19 -3.88 13.76 6.07
N VAL A 20 -2.69 14.06 6.61
CA VAL A 20 -2.42 13.95 8.05
C VAL A 20 -3.31 14.90 8.86
N ASN A 21 -3.49 16.14 8.41
CA ASN A 21 -4.38 17.09 9.08
C ASN A 21 -5.85 16.68 9.00
N LEU A 22 -6.29 16.14 7.86
CA LEU A 22 -7.64 15.61 7.71
C LEU A 22 -7.91 14.45 8.68
N ALA A 23 -6.95 13.53 8.84
CA ALA A 23 -7.05 12.44 9.81
C ALA A 23 -7.19 12.97 11.23
N ARG A 24 -6.34 13.94 11.63
CA ARG A 24 -6.41 14.58 12.96
C ARG A 24 -7.73 15.32 13.20
N TRP A 25 -8.24 16.03 12.19
CA TRP A 25 -9.54 16.70 12.28
C TRP A 25 -10.70 15.72 12.45
N SER A 26 -10.53 14.50 11.93
CA SER A 26 -11.48 13.40 12.09
C SER A 26 -11.22 12.54 13.34
N GLU A 27 -10.38 13.02 14.26
CA GLU A 27 -9.98 12.31 15.49
C GLU A 27 -9.33 10.93 15.26
N LEU A 28 -8.72 10.73 14.09
CA LEU A 28 -7.98 9.52 13.75
C LEU A 28 -6.48 9.70 14.03
N ASP A 29 -5.81 8.62 14.41
CA ASP A 29 -4.35 8.54 14.46
C ASP A 29 -3.79 8.14 13.07
N PRO A 30 -3.18 9.07 12.32
CA PRO A 30 -2.66 8.77 10.98
C PRO A 30 -1.48 7.79 11.00
N GLU A 31 -0.67 7.77 12.06
CA GLU A 31 0.44 6.82 12.19
C GLU A 31 -0.10 5.41 12.38
N ALA A 32 -1.02 5.22 13.32
CA ALA A 32 -1.67 3.93 13.55
C ALA A 32 -2.44 3.45 12.31
N ALA A 33 -3.12 4.35 11.59
CA ALA A 33 -3.83 4.02 10.36
C ALA A 33 -2.88 3.52 9.24
N LEU A 34 -1.74 4.19 9.07
CA LEU A 34 -0.70 3.77 8.12
C LEU A 34 -0.06 2.45 8.55
N GLN A 35 0.26 2.30 9.83
CA GLN A 35 0.80 1.06 10.39
C GLN A 35 -0.14 -0.13 10.14
N GLY A 36 -1.44 0.04 10.37
CA GLY A 36 -2.45 -0.99 10.08
C GLY A 36 -2.53 -1.33 8.59
N THR A 37 -2.31 -0.36 7.70
CA THR A 37 -2.23 -0.60 6.25
C THR A 37 -1.00 -1.42 5.89
N ASN A 38 0.17 -1.09 6.45
CA ASN A 38 1.40 -1.84 6.25
C ASN A 38 1.28 -3.27 6.77
N GLN A 39 0.67 -3.48 7.93
CA GLN A 39 0.41 -4.82 8.47
C GLN A 39 -0.49 -5.64 7.55
N ARG A 40 -1.61 -5.08 7.07
CA ARG A 40 -2.48 -5.75 6.09
C ARG A 40 -1.74 -6.08 4.80
N PHE A 41 -0.86 -5.20 4.32
CA PHE A 41 -0.04 -5.46 3.15
C PHE A 41 0.89 -6.65 3.37
N ILE A 42 1.64 -6.66 4.49
CA ILE A 42 2.55 -7.76 4.86
C ILE A 42 1.80 -9.09 4.98
N GLN A 43 0.64 -9.10 5.64
CA GLN A 43 -0.19 -10.31 5.78
C GLN A 43 -0.64 -10.85 4.41
N ARG A 44 -1.12 -9.98 3.52
CA ARG A 44 -1.55 -10.36 2.17
C ARG A 44 -0.37 -10.86 1.33
N PHE A 45 0.78 -10.18 1.43
CA PHE A 45 1.98 -10.54 0.70
C PHE A 45 2.51 -11.89 1.16
N SER A 46 2.51 -12.16 2.47
CA SER A 46 2.91 -13.46 3.02
C SER A 46 2.01 -14.61 2.51
N LEU A 47 0.70 -14.39 2.39
CA LEU A 47 -0.20 -15.39 1.79
C LEU A 47 0.05 -15.59 0.29
N LEU A 48 0.34 -14.51 -0.43
CA LEU A 48 0.73 -14.57 -1.83
C LEU A 48 2.02 -15.40 -1.99
N GLU A 49 3.06 -15.12 -1.21
CA GLU A 49 4.34 -15.85 -1.23
C GLU A 49 4.15 -17.34 -0.91
N GLN A 50 3.28 -17.68 0.04
CA GLN A 50 2.96 -19.07 0.37
C GLN A 50 2.22 -19.80 -0.75
N ALA A 51 1.48 -19.07 -1.60
CA ALA A 51 0.78 -19.63 -2.74
C ALA A 51 1.67 -19.75 -3.99
N CYS A 52 2.87 -19.17 -3.97
CA CYS A 52 3.82 -19.28 -5.06
C CYS A 52 4.56 -20.62 -5.03
N ASP A 53 4.63 -21.29 -6.18
CA ASP A 53 5.34 -22.55 -6.40
C ASP A 53 6.68 -22.36 -7.16
N ARG A 54 6.96 -21.13 -7.59
CA ARG A 54 8.18 -20.72 -8.31
C ARG A 54 8.64 -19.32 -7.86
N PRO A 55 9.85 -18.87 -8.23
CA PRO A 55 10.30 -17.51 -7.90
C PRO A 55 9.33 -16.43 -8.37
N LEU A 56 9.16 -15.36 -7.58
CA LEU A 56 8.28 -14.23 -7.91
C LEU A 56 8.61 -13.57 -9.25
N SER A 57 9.89 -13.58 -9.65
CA SER A 57 10.37 -13.06 -10.93
C SER A 57 9.78 -13.77 -12.15
N ASP A 58 9.27 -14.99 -11.96
CA ASP A 58 8.80 -15.84 -13.05
C ASP A 58 7.30 -15.70 -13.28
N TYR A 59 6.60 -14.98 -12.40
CA TYR A 59 5.19 -14.64 -12.55
C TYR A 59 5.00 -13.38 -13.38
N THR A 60 3.89 -13.32 -14.12
CA THR A 60 3.44 -12.06 -14.71
C THR A 60 2.74 -11.19 -13.68
N LEU A 61 2.58 -9.90 -13.99
CA LEU A 61 1.88 -8.98 -13.11
C LEU A 61 0.41 -9.41 -12.90
N GLU A 62 -0.22 -9.97 -13.94
CA GLU A 62 -1.60 -10.49 -13.88
C GLU A 62 -1.72 -11.70 -12.95
N GLU A 63 -0.74 -12.61 -12.97
CA GLU A 63 -0.72 -13.76 -12.07
C GLU A 63 -0.51 -13.32 -10.61
N LEU A 64 0.41 -12.39 -10.37
CA LEU A 64 0.64 -11.81 -9.04
C LEU A 64 -0.60 -11.07 -8.52
N GLU A 65 -1.30 -10.34 -9.40
CA GLU A 65 -2.56 -9.67 -9.04
C GLU A 65 -3.66 -10.67 -8.70
N ALA A 66 -3.76 -11.80 -9.43
CA ALA A 66 -4.72 -12.85 -9.10
C ALA A 66 -4.45 -13.50 -7.73
N LEU A 67 -3.18 -13.78 -7.41
CA LEU A 67 -2.77 -14.25 -6.09
C LEU A 67 -3.04 -13.21 -5.00
N TRP A 68 -2.79 -11.93 -5.29
CA TRP A 68 -3.05 -10.82 -4.37
C TRP A 68 -4.53 -10.68 -4.02
N GLN A 69 -5.43 -10.78 -5.01
CA GLN A 69 -6.87 -10.76 -4.75
C GLN A 69 -7.33 -11.97 -3.95
N THR A 70 -6.73 -13.14 -4.17
CA THR A 70 -6.99 -14.34 -3.37
C THR A 70 -6.59 -14.13 -1.92
N ALA A 71 -5.39 -13.60 -1.66
CA ALA A 71 -4.91 -13.27 -0.32
C ALA A 71 -5.80 -12.23 0.37
N LYS A 72 -6.25 -11.19 -0.36
CA LYS A 72 -7.21 -10.21 0.16
C LYS A 72 -8.53 -10.85 0.59
N ALA A 73 -9.07 -11.77 -0.21
CA ALA A 73 -10.34 -12.44 0.07
C ALA A 73 -10.26 -13.34 1.31
N GLN A 74 -9.12 -14.01 1.54
CA GLN A 74 -8.90 -14.85 2.72
C GLN A 74 -8.89 -14.07 4.03
N LEU A 75 -8.34 -12.86 4.02
CA LEU A 75 -8.25 -11.97 5.19
C LEU A 75 -9.48 -11.07 5.38
N ALA A 76 -10.47 -11.14 4.49
CA ALA A 76 -11.71 -10.35 4.57
C ALA A 76 -12.79 -10.97 5.47
N LYS A 77 -12.45 -11.98 6.27
CA LYS A 77 -13.30 -12.56 7.33
C LYS A 77 -13.10 -11.83 8.65
#